data_AF-A0A7S0YGY7-F1
#
_entry.id   AF-A0A7S0YGY7-F1
#
_cell.length_a   1.000
_cell.length_b   1.000
_cell.length_c   1.000
_cell.angle_alpha   90.00
_cell.angle_beta   90.00
_cell.angle_gamma   90.00
#
_symmetry.space_group_name_H-M   'P 1'
#
loop_
_entity.id
_entity.type
_entity.pdbx_description
1 polymer ?
#
loop_
_entity_poly.entity_id
_entity_poly.type
_entity_poly.pdbx_seq_one_letter_code
_entity_poly.pdbx_strand_id
1 'polypeptide(L)'
;MASGDEFCAVCTEPLSWTGFGPCGHKEACSKCIARLRLIQRNNKCVYCQQESPKVFITRHMGDYTNRLNPTDFESLNGERNDLKLSYFPEMEAYFDDAKHYEEIRSLCGFTHPILQDRSLVFRSLNELRDHIEHTHHRSFCDLCLKDRQVFVSEQILYNPSELQTHEDRGDVTGPLANCNFKGHPRCQFCRIRFYDSNELFRHMETTHEHCFLCRRREPKKFVYYDDYDELHEHFCSAHHCCQFQSCIDQHFIVFETEHELRAHTVKDHADELPKLSGAQRRTMLTIPLDRGAYSGPGLTDADATGGRGRGPPRPGP
;
A
#
# COMPACT_ATOMS: atom_id res chain seq x y z
N MET A 1 -15.97 43.38 14.70
CA MET A 1 -15.21 42.35 15.44
C MET A 1 -14.84 41.29 14.42
N ALA A 2 -13.55 40.96 14.31
CA ALA A 2 -13.02 40.12 13.24
C ALA A 2 -13.74 38.76 13.22
N SER A 3 -14.56 38.54 12.19
CA SER A 3 -15.02 37.23 11.80
C SER A 3 -13.78 36.47 11.32
N GLY A 4 -13.15 35.72 12.22
CA GLY A 4 -12.08 34.80 11.82
C GLY A 4 -12.66 33.84 10.80
N ASP A 5 -12.09 33.79 9.60
CA ASP A 5 -12.46 32.81 8.60
C ASP A 5 -12.24 31.41 9.21
N GLU A 6 -13.34 30.71 9.50
CA GLU A 6 -13.26 29.32 9.93
C GLU A 6 -12.97 28.47 8.69
N PHE A 7 -11.96 27.61 8.77
CA PHE A 7 -11.52 26.79 7.66
C PHE A 7 -11.99 25.35 7.84
N CYS A 8 -12.24 24.68 6.71
CA CYS A 8 -12.61 23.28 6.73
C CYS A 8 -11.45 22.43 7.25
N ALA A 9 -11.72 21.55 8.22
CA ALA A 9 -10.73 20.62 8.78
C ALA A 9 -10.18 19.60 7.76
N VAL A 10 -10.85 19.43 6.61
CA VAL A 10 -10.48 18.47 5.56
C VAL A 10 -9.71 19.15 4.42
N CYS A 11 -10.30 20.16 3.76
CA CYS A 11 -9.68 20.80 2.60
C CYS A 11 -8.96 22.11 2.92
N THR A 12 -9.05 22.62 4.15
CA THR A 12 -8.49 23.92 4.57
C THR A 12 -9.00 25.13 3.78
N GLU A 13 -10.08 24.98 3.01
CA GLU A 13 -10.78 26.08 2.35
C GLU A 13 -11.72 26.80 3.34
N PRO A 14 -12.05 28.08 3.12
CA PRO A 14 -13.00 28.81 3.95
C PRO A 14 -14.38 28.12 4.03
N LEU A 15 -14.92 27.96 5.25
CA LEU A 15 -16.24 27.38 5.49
C LEU A 15 -17.35 28.38 5.17
N SER A 16 -17.85 28.34 3.94
CA SER A 16 -19.10 29.05 3.58
C SER A 16 -20.35 28.20 3.83
N TRP A 17 -20.23 26.89 3.62
CA TRP A 17 -21.29 25.89 3.76
C TRP A 17 -20.74 24.71 4.55
N THR A 18 -21.48 24.27 5.55
CA THR A 18 -21.11 23.15 6.41
C THR A 18 -22.23 22.12 6.42
N GLY A 19 -21.90 20.89 6.79
CA GLY A 19 -22.91 19.88 7.08
C GLY A 19 -22.58 19.12 8.36
N PHE A 20 -23.63 18.74 9.07
CA PHE A 20 -23.50 18.03 10.33
C PHE A 20 -24.57 16.94 10.45
N GLY A 21 -24.22 15.89 11.20
CA GLY A 21 -25.16 14.84 11.61
C GLY A 21 -25.70 15.09 13.02
N PRO A 22 -26.33 14.08 13.65
CA PRO A 22 -26.82 14.16 15.03
C PRO A 22 -25.72 14.50 16.05
N CYS A 23 -24.45 14.25 15.72
CA CYS A 23 -23.31 14.62 16.57
C CYS A 23 -23.03 16.14 16.63
N GLY A 24 -23.59 16.95 15.73
CA GLY A 24 -23.49 18.41 15.74
C GLY A 24 -22.14 19.02 15.33
N HIS A 25 -21.14 18.20 14.99
CA HIS A 25 -19.83 18.64 14.48
C HIS A 25 -19.94 19.27 13.09
N LYS A 26 -19.45 20.51 12.95
CA LYS A 26 -19.63 21.41 11.78
C LYS A 26 -18.32 21.82 11.09
N GLU A 27 -17.24 21.09 11.34
CA GLU A 27 -15.86 21.43 10.94
C GLU A 27 -15.55 21.04 9.48
N ALA A 28 -16.48 20.38 8.79
CA ALA A 28 -16.34 19.97 7.40
C ALA A 28 -17.23 20.79 6.45
N CYS A 29 -16.68 21.20 5.31
CA CYS A 29 -17.47 21.87 4.29
C CYS A 29 -18.40 20.88 3.57
N SER A 30 -19.48 21.40 2.98
CA SER A 30 -20.47 20.58 2.26
C SER A 30 -19.84 19.76 1.13
N LYS A 31 -18.85 20.29 0.41
CA LYS A 31 -18.11 19.57 -0.64
C LYS A 31 -17.33 18.37 -0.08
N CYS A 32 -16.63 18.54 1.03
CA CYS A 32 -15.88 17.45 1.66
C CYS A 32 -16.81 16.36 2.21
N ILE A 33 -17.96 16.73 2.77
CA ILE A 33 -19.00 15.79 3.20
C ILE A 33 -19.55 15.02 1.99
N ALA A 34 -19.81 15.73 0.88
CA ALA A 34 -20.24 15.12 -0.36
C ALA A 34 -19.22 14.10 -0.89
N ARG A 35 -17.92 14.44 -0.91
CA ARG A 35 -16.85 13.51 -1.31
C ARG A 35 -16.78 12.28 -0.39
N LEU A 36 -16.88 12.49 0.92
CA LEU A 36 -16.83 11.41 1.92
C LEU A 36 -17.98 10.40 1.73
N ARG A 37 -19.19 10.90 1.51
CA ARG A 37 -20.38 10.05 1.38
C ARG A 37 -20.51 9.40 0.01
N LEU A 38 -20.32 10.16 -1.07
CA LEU A 38 -20.58 9.67 -2.42
C LEU A 38 -19.42 8.89 -3.01
N ILE A 39 -18.19 9.36 -2.79
CA ILE A 39 -17.00 8.79 -3.43
C ILE A 39 -16.37 7.75 -2.48
N GLN A 40 -16.13 8.12 -1.23
CA GLN A 40 -15.51 7.23 -0.25
C GLN A 40 -16.50 6.26 0.42
N ARG A 41 -17.82 6.41 0.17
CA ARG A 41 -18.89 5.60 0.76
C ARG A 41 -18.80 5.51 2.29
N ASN A 42 -18.42 6.61 2.92
CA ASN A 42 -18.23 6.70 4.36
C ASN A 42 -19.23 7.66 4.98
N ASN A 43 -20.09 7.14 5.84
CA ASN A 43 -21.15 7.91 6.51
C ASN A 43 -20.75 8.41 7.91
N LYS A 44 -19.47 8.30 8.28
CA LYS A 44 -18.96 8.73 9.58
C LYS A 44 -18.66 10.22 9.62
N CYS A 45 -18.83 10.83 10.78
CA CYS A 45 -18.39 12.20 11.02
C CYS A 45 -16.85 12.29 10.97
N VAL A 46 -16.31 13.30 10.27
CA VAL A 46 -14.85 13.48 10.15
C VAL A 46 -14.17 13.79 11.48
N TYR A 47 -14.89 14.36 12.43
CA TYR A 47 -14.36 14.77 13.72
C TYR A 47 -14.45 13.64 14.75
N CYS A 48 -15.67 13.18 15.05
CA CYS A 48 -15.89 12.19 16.11
C CYS A 48 -15.99 10.73 15.63
N GLN A 49 -15.93 10.47 14.31
CA GLN A 49 -16.06 9.13 13.71
C GLN A 49 -17.38 8.41 13.97
N GLN A 50 -18.36 9.09 14.59
CA GLN A 50 -19.70 8.56 14.79
C GLN A 50 -20.40 8.39 13.44
N GLU A 51 -21.02 7.23 13.25
CA GLU A 51 -21.84 6.94 12.08
C GLU A 51 -23.09 7.83 12.08
N SER A 52 -23.35 8.45 10.93
CA SER A 52 -24.47 9.35 10.73
C SER A 52 -25.17 8.94 9.44
N PRO A 53 -26.35 8.30 9.49
CA PRO A 53 -27.06 7.94 8.25
C PRO A 53 -27.45 9.21 7.48
N LYS A 54 -28.03 10.19 8.17
CA LYS A 54 -28.49 11.45 7.57
C LYS A 54 -27.58 12.62 7.96
N VAL A 55 -27.43 13.59 7.07
CA VAL A 55 -26.77 14.88 7.35
C VAL A 55 -27.62 16.06 6.93
N PHE A 56 -27.42 17.18 7.60
CA PHE A 56 -28.05 18.45 7.28
C PHE A 56 -26.97 19.43 6.83
N ILE A 57 -27.16 20.02 5.66
CA ILE A 57 -26.27 20.99 5.03
C ILE A 57 -26.91 22.37 5.10
N THR A 58 -26.15 23.34 5.59
CA THR A 58 -26.59 24.71 5.81
C THR A 58 -25.44 25.70 5.65
N ARG A 59 -25.78 26.98 5.56
CA ARG A 59 -24.80 28.06 5.50
C ARG A 59 -24.06 28.17 6.83
N HIS A 60 -22.73 28.24 6.75
CA HIS A 60 -21.90 28.39 7.94
C HIS A 60 -21.90 29.86 8.40
N MET A 61 -22.29 30.07 9.65
CA MET A 61 -22.36 31.39 10.29
C MET A 61 -21.69 31.35 11.67
N GLY A 62 -20.63 30.54 11.81
CA GLY A 62 -19.94 30.31 13.08
C GLY A 62 -20.89 29.81 14.16
N ASP A 63 -20.93 30.47 15.31
CA ASP A 63 -21.80 30.06 16.43
C ASP A 63 -23.30 30.14 16.11
N TYR A 64 -23.69 30.94 15.12
CA TYR A 64 -25.05 31.15 14.67
C TYR A 64 -25.52 30.17 13.58
N THR A 65 -24.66 29.24 13.14
CA THR A 65 -25.07 28.17 12.21
C THR A 65 -26.27 27.44 12.80
N ASN A 66 -27.35 27.33 12.01
CA ASN A 66 -28.59 26.67 12.42
C ASN A 66 -28.27 25.28 13.00
N ARG A 67 -28.68 25.04 14.25
CA ARG A 67 -28.49 23.76 14.92
C ARG A 67 -29.78 22.97 14.86
N LEU A 68 -29.71 21.76 14.33
CA LEU A 68 -30.77 20.77 14.52
C LEU A 68 -30.38 19.92 15.72
N ASN A 69 -31.33 19.73 16.64
CA ASN A 69 -31.10 18.79 17.74
C ASN A 69 -31.11 17.35 17.19
N PRO A 70 -30.46 16.39 17.87
CA PRO A 70 -30.46 14.99 17.45
C PRO A 70 -31.87 14.41 17.22
N THR A 71 -32.86 14.83 18.02
CA THR A 71 -34.28 14.42 17.89
C THR A 71 -34.96 15.02 16.66
N ASP A 72 -34.49 16.16 16.18
CA ASP A 72 -35.01 16.80 14.97
C ASP A 72 -34.58 16.03 13.71
N PHE A 73 -33.43 15.32 13.74
CA PHE A 73 -32.95 14.52 12.60
C PHE A 73 -33.86 13.35 12.25
N GLU A 74 -34.48 12.71 13.25
CA GLU A 74 -35.45 11.65 13.04
C GLU A 74 -36.76 12.19 12.44
N SER A 75 -37.05 13.46 12.70
CA SER A 75 -38.25 14.17 12.25
C SER A 75 -38.06 14.92 10.92
N LEU A 76 -36.90 14.80 10.25
CA LEU A 76 -36.59 15.40 8.94
C LEU A 76 -37.34 14.73 7.77
N ASN A 77 -38.58 14.30 7.96
CA ASN A 77 -39.41 13.75 6.90
C ASN A 77 -40.07 14.88 6.08
N GLY A 78 -39.30 15.47 5.16
CA GLY A 78 -39.78 16.28 4.03
C GLY A 78 -40.37 17.67 4.34
N GLU A 79 -40.97 17.86 5.50
CA GLU A 79 -41.69 19.10 5.85
C GLU A 79 -41.48 19.40 7.34
N ARG A 80 -40.35 20.02 7.69
CA ARG A 80 -40.25 20.68 8.98
C ARG A 80 -41.02 22.01 8.85
N ASN A 81 -42.18 22.09 9.52
CA ASN A 81 -43.05 23.28 9.65
C ASN A 81 -42.24 24.58 9.49
N ASP A 82 -42.31 25.24 8.33
CA ASP A 82 -41.71 26.56 7.99
C ASP A 82 -40.44 26.56 7.11
N LEU A 83 -39.69 25.45 6.94
CA LEU A 83 -38.52 25.38 6.04
C LEU A 83 -38.72 24.35 4.91
N LYS A 84 -38.67 24.83 3.66
CA LYS A 84 -38.68 23.97 2.47
C LYS A 84 -37.31 23.32 2.28
N LEU A 85 -37.15 22.11 2.82
CA LEU A 85 -35.89 21.35 2.72
C LEU A 85 -35.82 20.55 1.41
N SER A 86 -34.65 20.56 0.76
CA SER A 86 -34.38 19.71 -0.40
C SER A 86 -33.61 18.46 0.04
N TYR A 87 -34.14 17.28 -0.24
CA TYR A 87 -33.49 16.02 0.09
C TYR A 87 -32.70 15.48 -1.11
N PHE A 88 -31.45 15.05 -0.86
CA PHE A 88 -30.59 14.39 -1.84
C PHE A 88 -30.35 12.93 -1.43
N PRO A 89 -31.10 11.97 -2.02
CA PRO A 89 -31.06 10.56 -1.61
C PRO A 89 -29.68 9.91 -1.67
N GLU A 90 -28.90 10.22 -2.70
CA GLU A 90 -27.58 9.61 -2.96
C GLU A 90 -26.57 9.92 -1.85
N MET A 91 -26.71 11.08 -1.21
CA MET A 91 -25.86 11.53 -0.09
C MET A 91 -26.55 11.34 1.27
N GLU A 92 -27.83 10.98 1.29
CA GLU A 92 -28.68 11.00 2.49
C GLU A 92 -28.62 12.38 3.20
N ALA A 93 -28.63 13.44 2.41
CA ALA A 93 -28.42 14.81 2.88
C ALA A 93 -29.65 15.70 2.66
N TYR A 94 -29.92 16.57 3.64
CA TYR A 94 -30.95 17.61 3.56
C TYR A 94 -30.29 18.98 3.42
N PHE A 95 -30.85 19.83 2.58
CA PHE A 95 -30.38 21.17 2.31
C PHE A 95 -31.48 22.17 2.66
N ASP A 96 -31.12 23.26 3.34
CA ASP A 96 -32.01 24.39 3.59
C ASP A 96 -32.04 25.42 2.45
N ASP A 97 -30.98 25.46 1.63
CA ASP A 97 -30.86 26.33 0.47
C ASP A 97 -30.96 25.56 -0.85
N ALA A 98 -31.91 25.95 -1.70
CA ALA A 98 -32.15 25.31 -2.98
C ALA A 98 -31.04 25.55 -4.01
N LYS A 99 -30.35 26.70 -3.97
CA LYS A 99 -29.25 26.99 -4.90
C LYS A 99 -28.05 26.14 -4.56
N HIS A 100 -27.73 26.02 -3.27
CA HIS A 100 -26.61 25.18 -2.85
C HIS A 100 -26.88 23.69 -3.09
N TYR A 101 -28.14 23.24 -2.95
CA TYR A 101 -28.57 21.91 -3.38
C TYR A 101 -28.25 21.67 -4.88
N GLU A 102 -28.61 22.60 -5.76
CA GLU A 102 -28.33 22.49 -7.20
C GLU A 102 -26.83 22.50 -7.50
N GLU A 103 -26.04 23.33 -6.81
CA GLU A 103 -24.58 23.37 -6.94
C GLU A 103 -23.94 22.03 -6.60
N ILE A 104 -24.26 21.46 -5.43
CA ILE A 104 -23.71 20.16 -5.01
C ILE A 104 -24.20 19.05 -5.93
N ARG A 105 -25.48 19.04 -6.31
CA ARG A 105 -26.03 18.07 -7.26
C ARG A 105 -25.32 18.13 -8.61
N SER A 106 -25.00 19.32 -9.11
CA SER A 106 -24.27 19.52 -10.36
C SER A 106 -22.83 18.98 -10.28
N LEU A 107 -22.14 19.19 -9.14
CA LEU A 107 -20.80 18.63 -8.90
C LEU A 107 -20.80 17.09 -8.88
N CYS A 108 -21.89 16.49 -8.42
CA CYS A 108 -22.05 15.03 -8.36
C CYS A 108 -22.45 14.40 -9.70
N GLY A 109 -22.84 15.22 -10.69
CA GLY A 109 -23.18 14.75 -12.03
C GLY A 109 -21.96 14.51 -12.92
N PHE A 110 -22.22 13.95 -14.11
CA PHE A 110 -21.22 13.78 -15.17
C PHE A 110 -20.97 15.10 -15.91
N THR A 111 -20.56 16.13 -15.18
CA THR A 111 -20.21 17.45 -15.72
C THR A 111 -18.70 17.67 -15.64
N HIS A 112 -18.15 18.47 -16.54
CA HIS A 112 -16.74 18.84 -16.53
C HIS A 112 -16.58 20.30 -16.99
N PRO A 113 -15.66 21.11 -16.41
CA PRO A 113 -15.47 22.52 -16.77
C PRO A 113 -15.17 22.79 -18.25
N ILE A 114 -14.67 21.79 -18.98
CA ILE A 114 -14.40 21.88 -20.42
C ILE A 114 -15.70 21.98 -21.25
N LEU A 115 -16.80 21.47 -20.71
CA LEU A 115 -18.12 21.55 -21.32
C LEU A 115 -18.63 22.97 -21.13
N GLN A 116 -18.44 23.82 -22.14
CA GLN A 116 -18.97 25.18 -22.15
C GLN A 116 -20.51 25.16 -22.11
N ASP A 117 -21.12 24.12 -22.68
CA ASP A 117 -22.56 23.90 -22.65
C ASP A 117 -22.96 23.05 -21.44
N ARG A 118 -23.47 23.73 -20.40
CA ARG A 118 -24.01 23.08 -19.20
C ARG A 118 -25.35 22.37 -19.43
N SER A 119 -25.94 22.48 -20.62
CA SER A 119 -27.18 21.78 -20.98
C SER A 119 -26.94 20.32 -21.37
N LEU A 120 -25.69 19.94 -21.65
CA LEU A 120 -25.33 18.55 -21.95
C LEU A 120 -25.40 17.70 -20.67
N VAL A 121 -26.40 16.83 -20.61
CA VAL A 121 -26.58 15.88 -19.51
C VAL A 121 -26.23 14.48 -20.02
N PHE A 122 -25.14 13.93 -19.50
CA PHE A 122 -24.72 12.56 -19.79
C PHE A 122 -25.37 11.61 -18.78
N ARG A 123 -25.73 10.40 -19.23
CA ARG A 123 -26.35 9.37 -18.37
C ARG A 123 -25.31 8.44 -17.75
N SER A 124 -24.11 8.40 -18.33
CA SER A 124 -23.01 7.56 -17.86
C SER A 124 -21.66 8.24 -17.99
N LEU A 125 -20.69 7.76 -17.20
CA LEU A 125 -19.30 8.17 -17.29
C LEU A 125 -18.71 7.89 -18.68
N ASN A 126 -19.09 6.78 -19.31
CA ASN A 126 -18.58 6.38 -20.62
C ASN A 126 -19.04 7.36 -21.71
N GLU A 127 -20.32 7.77 -21.69
CA GLU A 127 -20.82 8.79 -22.63
C GLU A 127 -20.05 10.11 -22.50
N LEU A 128 -19.72 10.52 -21.27
CA LEU A 128 -18.90 11.71 -21.03
C LEU A 128 -17.47 11.53 -21.57
N ARG A 129 -16.86 10.37 -21.33
CA ARG A 129 -15.51 10.03 -21.85
C ARG A 129 -15.47 10.13 -23.37
N ASP A 130 -16.40 9.45 -24.04
CA ASP A 130 -16.47 9.40 -25.49
C ASP A 130 -16.70 10.81 -26.07
N HIS A 131 -17.58 11.60 -25.45
CA HIS A 131 -17.81 12.99 -25.86
C HIS A 131 -16.55 13.85 -25.74
N ILE A 132 -15.82 13.73 -24.63
CA ILE A 132 -14.59 14.52 -24.41
C ILE A 132 -13.49 14.09 -25.38
N GLU A 133 -13.35 12.79 -25.64
CA GLU A 133 -12.36 12.27 -26.57
C GLU A 133 -12.64 12.72 -28.02
N HIS A 134 -13.89 12.62 -28.46
CA HIS A 134 -14.27 12.99 -29.82
C HIS A 134 -14.37 14.50 -30.06
N THR A 135 -14.88 15.26 -29.10
CA THR A 135 -15.16 16.70 -29.27
C THR A 135 -13.99 17.57 -28.85
N HIS A 136 -13.29 17.19 -27.79
CA HIS A 136 -12.22 18.00 -27.19
C HIS A 136 -10.83 17.43 -27.42
N HIS A 137 -10.70 16.21 -27.96
CA HIS A 137 -9.41 15.52 -28.12
C HIS A 137 -8.61 15.50 -26.82
N ARG A 138 -9.30 15.19 -25.73
CA ARG A 138 -8.75 15.02 -24.38
C ARG A 138 -9.23 13.69 -23.82
N SER A 139 -8.50 13.14 -22.85
CA SER A 139 -8.90 11.93 -22.16
C SER A 139 -8.57 12.01 -20.67
N PHE A 140 -9.30 11.23 -19.86
CA PHE A 140 -8.95 11.00 -18.47
C PHE A 140 -7.86 9.93 -18.37
N CYS A 141 -7.03 9.99 -17.34
CA CYS A 141 -6.20 8.86 -16.95
C CYS A 141 -7.07 7.80 -16.25
N ASP A 142 -7.06 6.56 -16.74
CA ASP A 142 -7.90 5.48 -16.20
C ASP A 142 -7.58 5.14 -14.74
N LEU A 143 -6.29 5.19 -14.34
CA LEU A 143 -5.87 4.97 -12.96
C LEU A 143 -6.36 6.08 -12.03
N CYS A 144 -6.18 7.34 -12.42
CA CYS A 144 -6.69 8.48 -11.66
C CYS A 144 -8.22 8.48 -11.57
N LEU A 145 -8.91 8.09 -12.63
CA LEU A 145 -10.37 8.04 -12.64
C LEU A 145 -10.93 6.99 -11.67
N LYS A 146 -10.19 5.90 -11.45
CA LYS A 146 -10.56 4.81 -10.56
C LYS A 146 -10.24 5.11 -9.09
N ASP A 147 -9.04 5.59 -8.79
CA ASP A 147 -8.52 5.62 -7.42
C ASP A 147 -8.53 7.02 -6.79
N ARG A 148 -8.50 8.09 -7.60
CA ARG A 148 -8.51 9.46 -7.08
C ARG A 148 -9.90 9.82 -6.55
N GLN A 149 -9.97 10.11 -5.26
CA GLN A 149 -11.20 10.38 -4.52
C GLN A 149 -11.74 11.82 -4.74
N VAL A 150 -11.94 12.22 -6.00
CA VAL A 150 -12.46 13.54 -6.39
C VAL A 150 -13.65 13.40 -7.32
N PHE A 151 -14.45 14.47 -7.45
CA PHE A 151 -15.57 14.45 -8.40
C PHE A 151 -15.07 14.36 -9.84
N VAL A 152 -15.90 13.82 -10.74
CA VAL A 152 -15.60 13.73 -12.18
C VAL A 152 -15.31 15.12 -12.77
N SER A 153 -16.01 16.15 -12.28
CA SER A 153 -15.81 17.55 -12.63
C SER A 153 -14.45 18.14 -12.16
N GLU A 154 -13.78 17.47 -11.22
CA GLU A 154 -12.49 17.86 -10.65
C GLU A 154 -11.33 16.97 -11.15
N GLN A 155 -11.64 16.00 -12.01
CA GLN A 155 -10.64 15.18 -12.68
C GLN A 155 -9.90 16.02 -13.72
N ILE A 156 -8.62 15.71 -13.93
CA ILE A 156 -7.80 16.40 -14.92
C ILE A 156 -7.97 15.68 -16.26
N LEU A 157 -8.13 16.48 -17.30
CA LEU A 157 -8.13 16.04 -18.68
C LEU A 157 -6.77 16.30 -19.30
N TYR A 158 -6.29 15.31 -20.05
CA TYR A 158 -4.97 15.34 -20.68
C TYR A 158 -5.09 15.22 -22.19
N ASN A 159 -4.14 15.82 -22.90
CA ASN A 159 -3.89 15.51 -24.30
C ASN A 159 -3.15 14.16 -24.37
N PRO A 160 -3.13 13.45 -25.52
CA PRO A 160 -2.43 12.17 -25.63
C PRO A 160 -0.95 12.21 -25.17
N SER A 161 -0.22 13.27 -25.53
CA SER A 161 1.19 13.45 -25.11
C SER A 161 1.33 13.80 -23.63
N GLU A 162 0.38 14.56 -23.09
CA GLU A 162 0.36 14.92 -21.67
C GLU A 162 0.02 13.71 -20.81
N LEU A 163 -0.93 12.86 -21.25
CA LEU A 163 -1.31 11.64 -20.56
C LEU A 163 -0.12 10.67 -20.46
N GLN A 164 0.61 10.48 -21.56
CA GLN A 164 1.82 9.66 -21.54
C GLN A 164 2.87 10.21 -20.57
N THR A 165 3.06 11.54 -20.55
CA THR A 165 4.00 12.19 -19.63
C THR A 165 3.55 12.05 -18.17
N HIS A 166 2.25 12.23 -17.91
CA HIS A 166 1.61 12.04 -16.62
C HIS A 166 1.86 10.62 -16.09
N GLU A 167 1.66 9.60 -16.93
CA GLU A 167 1.87 8.21 -16.55
C GLU A 167 3.35 7.86 -16.30
N ASP A 168 4.28 8.41 -17.08
CA ASP A 168 5.70 8.03 -17.03
C ASP A 168 6.54 8.85 -16.06
N ARG A 169 6.25 10.15 -15.91
CA ARG A 169 7.06 11.10 -15.14
C ARG A 169 6.25 11.94 -14.16
N GLY A 170 4.93 11.88 -14.24
CA GLY A 170 4.01 12.73 -13.48
C GLY A 170 3.70 14.05 -14.17
N ASP A 171 2.87 14.85 -13.51
CA ASP A 171 2.40 16.12 -14.05
C ASP A 171 3.48 17.20 -13.96
N VAL A 172 3.77 17.83 -15.10
CA VAL A 172 4.65 19.00 -15.16
C VAL A 172 3.87 20.30 -14.91
N THR A 173 2.57 20.29 -15.20
CA THR A 173 1.67 21.45 -15.12
C THR A 173 0.36 21.07 -14.45
N GLY A 174 -0.24 22.02 -13.73
CA GLY A 174 -1.53 21.82 -13.08
C GLY A 174 -1.44 21.58 -11.57
N PRO A 175 -2.57 21.30 -10.90
CA PRO A 175 -2.63 21.25 -9.44
C PRO A 175 -1.84 20.08 -8.84
N LEU A 176 -1.57 19.03 -9.64
CA LEU A 176 -0.80 17.86 -9.24
C LEU A 176 0.72 18.03 -9.44
N ALA A 177 1.17 19.03 -10.20
CA ALA A 177 2.59 19.23 -10.48
C ALA A 177 3.43 19.54 -9.22
N ASN A 178 2.81 20.20 -8.24
CA ASN A 178 3.47 20.56 -6.98
C ASN A 178 3.53 19.39 -5.98
N CYS A 179 2.86 18.27 -6.28
CA CYS A 179 2.73 17.15 -5.35
C CYS A 179 3.90 16.15 -5.42
N ASN A 180 4.97 16.49 -6.14
CA ASN A 180 6.13 15.62 -6.34
C ASN A 180 5.74 14.21 -6.85
N PHE A 181 4.66 14.18 -7.65
CA PHE A 181 4.11 12.98 -8.28
C PHE A 181 5.06 12.54 -9.39
N LYS A 182 5.56 11.30 -9.32
CA LYS A 182 6.57 10.75 -10.24
C LYS A 182 5.96 9.90 -11.37
N GLY A 183 4.64 9.98 -11.54
CA GLY A 183 3.89 9.12 -12.45
C GLY A 183 3.43 7.82 -11.81
N HIS A 184 2.71 7.03 -12.60
CA HIS A 184 2.14 5.76 -12.16
C HIS A 184 3.20 4.64 -12.24
N PRO A 185 3.58 4.03 -11.10
CA PRO A 185 4.65 3.06 -11.09
C PRO A 185 4.26 1.81 -11.91
N ARG A 186 5.23 1.32 -12.68
CA ARG A 186 5.07 0.17 -13.57
C ARG A 186 5.77 -1.04 -13.00
N CYS A 187 5.10 -2.18 -13.02
CA CYS A 187 5.72 -3.46 -12.76
C CYS A 187 6.76 -3.79 -13.84
N GLN A 188 7.97 -4.17 -13.43
CA GLN A 188 9.07 -4.49 -14.36
C GLN A 188 8.84 -5.79 -15.14
N PHE A 189 8.08 -6.72 -14.56
CA PHE A 189 7.77 -8.05 -15.09
C PHE A 189 6.51 -8.00 -15.97
N CYS A 190 5.35 -7.79 -15.35
CA CYS A 190 4.05 -7.74 -16.03
C CYS A 190 3.85 -6.50 -16.91
N ARG A 191 4.69 -5.46 -16.76
CA ARG A 191 4.58 -4.20 -17.53
C ARG A 191 3.27 -3.42 -17.35
N ILE A 192 2.48 -3.76 -16.34
CA ILE A 192 1.23 -3.10 -15.93
C ILE A 192 1.55 -1.89 -15.04
N ARG A 193 0.78 -0.80 -15.16
CA ARG A 193 0.87 0.40 -14.32
C ARG A 193 -0.11 0.32 -13.14
N PHE A 194 0.30 0.86 -11.99
CA PHE A 194 -0.49 0.92 -10.76
C PHE A 194 -0.70 2.37 -10.34
N TYR A 195 -1.72 2.63 -9.52
CA TYR A 195 -2.02 4.00 -9.10
C TYR A 195 -0.88 4.60 -8.25
N ASP A 196 -0.40 3.86 -7.25
CA ASP A 196 0.69 4.26 -6.36
C ASP A 196 1.69 3.12 -6.10
N SER A 197 2.77 3.45 -5.38
CA SER A 197 3.81 2.49 -5.02
C SER A 197 3.34 1.40 -4.05
N ASN A 198 2.29 1.65 -3.27
CA ASN A 198 1.75 0.68 -2.32
C ASN A 198 0.97 -0.42 -3.05
N GLU A 199 0.20 -0.04 -4.07
CA GLU A 199 -0.50 -0.99 -4.94
C GLU A 199 0.49 -1.83 -5.74
N LEU A 200 1.53 -1.21 -6.30
CA LEU A 200 2.62 -1.94 -6.96
C LEU A 200 3.26 -2.93 -5.97
N PHE A 201 3.58 -2.49 -4.75
CA PHE A 201 4.17 -3.36 -3.73
C PHE A 201 3.28 -4.57 -3.41
N ARG A 202 1.97 -4.35 -3.22
CA ARG A 202 1.00 -5.41 -3.00
C ARG A 202 0.94 -6.38 -4.18
N HIS A 203 0.99 -5.89 -5.41
CA HIS A 203 1.06 -6.73 -6.61
C HIS A 203 2.36 -7.54 -6.67
N MET A 204 3.51 -6.92 -6.37
CA MET A 204 4.80 -7.61 -6.30
C MET A 204 4.78 -8.74 -5.27
N GLU A 205 4.18 -8.51 -4.10
CA GLU A 205 4.12 -9.51 -3.04
C GLU A 205 3.15 -10.67 -3.32
N THR A 206 2.06 -10.43 -4.07
CA THR A 206 1.06 -11.47 -4.35
C THR A 206 1.28 -12.21 -5.66
N THR A 207 1.92 -11.58 -6.65
CA THR A 207 2.02 -12.09 -8.02
C THR A 207 3.42 -12.61 -8.34
N HIS A 208 4.46 -12.03 -7.72
CA HIS A 208 5.83 -12.41 -7.98
C HIS A 208 6.44 -13.18 -6.81
N GLU A 209 7.12 -14.26 -7.15
CA GLU A 209 7.81 -15.09 -6.19
C GLU A 209 9.09 -14.41 -5.71
N HIS A 210 9.47 -14.68 -4.47
CA HIS A 210 10.65 -14.11 -3.85
C HIS A 210 11.36 -15.18 -3.01
N CYS A 211 12.68 -15.05 -2.91
CA CYS A 211 13.47 -15.96 -2.09
C CYS A 211 13.18 -15.73 -0.59
N PHE A 212 12.58 -16.71 0.07
CA PHE A 212 12.25 -16.66 1.49
C PHE A 212 13.49 -16.59 2.40
N LEU A 213 14.63 -17.14 1.96
CA LEU A 213 15.92 -17.06 2.70
C LEU A 213 16.51 -15.65 2.63
N CYS A 214 16.56 -15.05 1.44
CA CYS A 214 17.00 -13.66 1.25
C CYS A 214 16.11 -12.67 2.00
N ARG A 215 14.79 -12.87 1.97
CA ARG A 215 13.83 -12.04 2.73
C ARG A 215 14.05 -12.14 4.24
N ARG A 216 14.40 -13.33 4.76
CA ARG A 216 14.72 -13.52 6.19
C ARG A 216 16.04 -12.85 6.57
N ARG A 217 17.05 -12.94 5.71
CA ARG A 217 18.39 -12.38 5.95
C ARG A 217 18.40 -10.86 5.87
N GLU A 218 17.73 -10.29 4.88
CA GLU A 218 17.63 -8.85 4.68
C GLU A 218 16.18 -8.42 4.37
N PRO A 219 15.35 -8.18 5.39
CA PRO A 219 13.93 -7.84 5.22
C PRO A 219 13.70 -6.49 4.52
N LYS A 220 14.75 -5.70 4.30
CA LYS A 220 14.71 -4.39 3.62
C LYS A 220 15.00 -4.47 2.12
N LYS A 221 15.51 -5.60 1.62
CA LYS A 221 15.73 -5.79 0.18
C LYS A 221 14.58 -6.61 -0.39
N PHE A 222 13.83 -6.00 -1.30
CA PHE A 222 12.76 -6.66 -2.03
C PHE A 222 13.31 -7.12 -3.37
N VAL A 223 13.69 -8.40 -3.45
CA VAL A 223 14.14 -9.04 -4.69
C VAL A 223 13.07 -10.03 -5.11
N TYR A 224 12.41 -9.73 -6.23
CA TYR A 224 11.36 -10.52 -6.85
C TYR A 224 11.90 -11.16 -8.13
N TYR A 225 11.32 -12.28 -8.50
CA TYR A 225 11.63 -13.03 -9.73
C TYR A 225 10.36 -13.20 -10.56
N ASP A 226 10.51 -13.27 -11.89
CA ASP A 226 9.35 -13.39 -12.78
C ASP A 226 8.79 -14.81 -12.78
N ASP A 227 9.69 -15.78 -12.98
CA ASP A 227 9.37 -17.20 -13.13
C ASP A 227 10.04 -18.08 -12.06
N TYR A 228 9.46 -19.26 -11.84
CA TYR A 228 10.03 -20.29 -10.97
C TYR A 228 11.44 -20.74 -11.41
N ASP A 229 11.75 -20.65 -12.71
CA ASP A 229 13.06 -21.03 -13.25
C ASP A 229 14.16 -20.03 -12.85
N GLU A 230 13.89 -18.71 -12.90
CA GLU A 230 14.83 -17.70 -12.43
C GLU A 230 15.07 -17.80 -10.92
N LEU A 231 13.99 -18.07 -10.17
CA LEU A 231 14.09 -18.29 -8.73
C LEU A 231 14.90 -19.57 -8.43
N HIS A 232 14.76 -20.62 -9.24
CA HIS A 232 15.54 -21.84 -9.10
C HIS A 232 17.04 -21.60 -9.36
N GLU A 233 17.38 -20.85 -10.41
CA GLU A 233 18.77 -20.47 -10.69
C GLU A 233 19.35 -19.65 -9.54
N HIS A 234 18.56 -18.73 -8.96
CA HIS A 234 18.97 -18.01 -7.76
C HIS A 234 19.20 -18.95 -6.56
N PHE A 235 18.30 -19.91 -6.31
CA PHE A 235 18.47 -20.87 -5.22
C PHE A 235 19.70 -21.74 -5.38
N CYS A 236 20.10 -22.09 -6.60
CA CYS A 236 21.27 -22.93 -6.82
C CYS A 236 22.59 -22.15 -6.93
N SER A 237 22.55 -20.85 -7.24
CA SER A 237 23.74 -19.98 -7.30
C SER A 237 24.04 -19.29 -5.98
N ALA A 238 23.02 -18.80 -5.26
CA ALA A 238 23.17 -18.02 -4.04
C ALA A 238 22.89 -18.81 -2.75
N HIS A 239 22.23 -19.97 -2.86
CA HIS A 239 21.89 -20.83 -1.74
C HIS A 239 22.30 -22.29 -1.99
N HIS A 240 22.13 -23.13 -0.99
CA HIS A 240 22.42 -24.56 -1.09
C HIS A 240 21.12 -25.31 -1.41
N CYS A 241 20.85 -25.51 -2.71
CA CYS A 241 19.69 -26.22 -3.22
C CYS A 241 19.93 -27.74 -3.30
N CYS A 242 18.92 -28.54 -2.99
CA CYS A 242 18.92 -29.97 -3.26
C CYS A 242 18.62 -30.24 -4.75
N GLN A 243 19.46 -31.01 -5.45
CA GLN A 243 19.35 -31.24 -6.91
C GLN A 243 18.50 -32.47 -7.28
N PHE A 244 17.93 -33.17 -6.31
CA PHE A 244 17.08 -34.35 -6.57
C PHE A 244 15.67 -33.92 -7.02
N GLN A 245 15.16 -34.56 -8.07
CA GLN A 245 13.85 -34.22 -8.69
C GLN A 245 12.69 -34.28 -7.68
N SER A 246 12.73 -35.24 -6.75
CA SER A 246 11.73 -35.38 -5.69
C SER A 246 11.64 -34.18 -4.74
N CYS A 247 12.74 -33.45 -4.55
CA CYS A 247 12.80 -32.26 -3.71
C CYS A 247 12.56 -30.96 -4.49
N ILE A 248 12.79 -30.99 -5.80
CA ILE A 248 12.43 -29.91 -6.73
C ILE A 248 10.90 -29.82 -6.84
N ASP A 249 10.23 -30.96 -7.02
CA ASP A 249 8.77 -31.05 -7.19
C ASP A 249 7.99 -30.64 -5.92
N GLN A 250 8.64 -30.59 -4.75
CA GLN A 250 8.05 -30.17 -3.47
C GLN A 250 8.25 -28.68 -3.14
N HIS A 251 8.46 -27.83 -4.16
CA HIS A 251 8.79 -26.40 -4.03
C HIS A 251 10.20 -26.13 -3.47
N PHE A 252 11.19 -26.88 -3.95
CA PHE A 252 12.62 -26.71 -3.66
C PHE A 252 12.97 -26.69 -2.17
N ILE A 253 13.62 -27.77 -1.70
CA ILE A 253 14.25 -27.76 -0.38
C ILE A 253 15.59 -27.01 -0.47
N VAL A 254 15.58 -25.76 -0.03
CA VAL A 254 16.73 -24.85 -0.08
C VAL A 254 17.17 -24.47 1.32
N PHE A 255 18.49 -24.49 1.55
CA PHE A 255 19.10 -24.25 2.86
C PHE A 255 20.01 -23.02 2.87
N GLU A 256 20.19 -22.44 4.06
CA GLU A 256 21.07 -21.29 4.28
C GLU A 256 22.54 -21.71 4.29
N THR A 257 22.84 -22.92 4.77
CA THR A 257 24.21 -23.43 4.89
C THR A 257 24.40 -24.78 4.22
N GLU A 258 25.63 -25.05 3.78
CA GLU A 258 26.01 -26.33 3.17
C GLU A 258 25.81 -27.50 4.15
N HIS A 259 25.96 -27.26 5.45
CA HIS A 259 25.78 -28.29 6.48
C HIS A 259 24.35 -28.80 6.56
N GLU A 260 23.36 -27.92 6.42
CA GLU A 260 21.94 -28.28 6.41
C GLU A 260 21.58 -29.10 5.17
N LEU A 261 22.11 -28.71 4.00
CA LEU A 261 21.95 -29.49 2.77
C LEU A 261 22.55 -30.89 2.91
N ARG A 262 23.76 -31.00 3.49
CA ARG A 262 24.40 -32.30 3.74
C ARG A 262 23.59 -33.16 4.71
N ALA A 263 23.04 -32.57 5.78
CA ALA A 263 22.20 -33.28 6.73
C ALA A 263 20.90 -33.80 6.08
N HIS A 264 20.26 -32.99 5.24
CA HIS A 264 19.08 -33.39 4.46
C HIS A 264 19.41 -34.49 3.45
N THR A 265 20.51 -34.36 2.70
CA THR A 265 20.95 -35.37 1.73
C THR A 265 21.18 -36.73 2.40
N VAL A 266 21.78 -36.75 3.59
CA VAL A 266 22.02 -37.99 4.34
C VAL A 266 20.74 -38.57 4.94
N LYS A 267 19.73 -37.75 5.23
CA LYS A 267 18.47 -38.19 5.86
C LYS A 267 17.45 -38.67 4.84
N ASP A 268 17.24 -37.89 3.79
CA ASP A 268 16.15 -38.08 2.82
C ASP A 268 16.63 -38.72 1.51
N HIS A 269 17.92 -38.59 1.16
CA HIS A 269 18.54 -39.20 -0.03
C HIS A 269 19.62 -40.24 0.30
N ALA A 270 19.55 -40.84 1.50
CA ALA A 270 20.50 -41.85 1.96
C ALA A 270 20.65 -43.04 0.99
N ASP A 271 19.56 -43.37 0.31
CA ASP A 271 19.41 -44.54 -0.57
C ASP A 271 19.86 -44.27 -2.02
N GLU A 272 19.87 -43.01 -2.46
CA GLU A 272 20.30 -42.62 -3.82
C GLU A 272 21.77 -42.19 -3.90
N LEU A 273 22.43 -42.02 -2.76
CA LEU A 273 23.88 -41.82 -2.71
C LEU A 273 24.59 -43.07 -3.25
N PRO A 274 25.59 -42.93 -4.15
CA PRO A 274 26.43 -44.06 -4.54
C PRO A 274 26.98 -44.71 -3.27
N LYS A 275 27.12 -46.04 -3.21
CA LYS A 275 27.57 -46.78 -2.01
C LYS A 275 28.86 -46.18 -1.41
N LEU A 276 28.73 -45.14 -0.59
CA LEU A 276 29.82 -44.42 0.05
C LEU A 276 30.31 -45.30 1.19
N SER A 277 31.62 -45.48 1.29
CA SER A 277 32.21 -46.28 2.37
C SER A 277 31.90 -45.61 3.73
N GLY A 278 31.88 -46.40 4.81
CA GLY A 278 31.55 -45.89 6.15
C GLY A 278 32.43 -44.72 6.62
N ALA A 279 33.63 -44.56 6.05
CA ALA A 279 34.52 -43.43 6.31
C ALA A 279 34.05 -42.12 5.63
N GLN A 280 33.47 -42.21 4.43
CA GLN A 280 32.89 -41.07 3.70
C GLN A 280 31.58 -40.60 4.34
N ARG A 281 30.74 -41.53 4.82
CA ARG A 281 29.53 -41.19 5.61
C ARG A 281 29.87 -40.45 6.90
N ARG A 282 30.93 -40.88 7.60
CA ARG A 282 31.41 -40.22 8.82
C ARG A 282 31.96 -38.82 8.57
N THR A 283 32.65 -38.59 7.46
CA THR A 283 33.21 -37.26 7.11
C THR A 283 32.15 -36.28 6.61
N MET A 284 31.04 -36.77 6.05
CA MET A 284 29.89 -35.93 5.71
C MET A 284 29.09 -35.47 6.94
N LEU A 285 29.08 -36.25 8.02
CA LEU A 285 28.40 -35.94 9.29
C LEU A 285 29.26 -35.14 10.28
N THR A 286 30.55 -34.92 9.99
CA THR A 286 31.41 -34.11 10.86
C THR A 286 31.19 -32.63 10.62
N ILE A 287 30.60 -31.95 11.60
CA ILE A 287 30.61 -30.49 11.71
C ILE A 287 32.06 -30.08 12.07
N PRO A 288 32.76 -29.29 11.24
CA PRO A 288 34.06 -28.76 11.63
C PRO A 288 33.84 -27.71 12.71
N LEU A 289 34.08 -28.09 13.97
CA LEU A 289 34.21 -27.13 15.06
C LEU A 289 35.57 -26.46 14.90
N ASP A 290 35.56 -25.22 14.43
CA ASP A 290 36.76 -24.39 14.36
C ASP A 290 37.22 -24.04 15.77
N ARG A 291 38.08 -24.88 16.34
CA ARG A 291 38.79 -24.59 17.59
C ARG A 291 39.86 -23.57 17.26
N GLY A 292 39.48 -22.29 17.29
CA GLY A 292 40.39 -21.17 17.17
C GLY A 292 41.62 -21.35 18.07
N ALA A 293 42.78 -21.43 17.43
CA ALA A 293 44.08 -21.45 18.08
C ALA A 293 44.33 -20.10 18.76
N TYR A 294 44.12 -20.04 20.07
CA TYR A 294 44.62 -18.93 20.89
C TYR A 294 46.14 -19.10 21.03
N SER A 295 46.91 -18.39 20.21
CA SER A 295 48.35 -18.23 20.36
C SER A 295 48.62 -17.15 21.41
N GLY A 296 48.99 -17.55 22.63
CA GLY A 296 49.59 -16.66 23.62
C GLY A 296 51.11 -16.52 23.37
N PRO A 297 51.72 -15.33 23.52
CA PRO A 297 53.13 -15.11 23.21
C PRO A 297 54.05 -15.60 24.34
N GLY A 298 55.13 -16.29 23.98
CA GLY A 298 56.17 -16.75 24.91
C GLY A 298 57.38 -15.81 24.99
N LEU A 299 58.08 -15.86 26.13
CA LEU A 299 59.46 -15.41 26.38
C LEU A 299 60.01 -16.24 27.57
N THR A 300 60.85 -17.26 27.35
CA THR A 300 62.35 -17.33 27.36
C THR A 300 63.00 -17.65 28.72
N ASP A 301 63.72 -18.79 28.70
CA ASP A 301 64.95 -19.22 29.39
C ASP A 301 65.19 -18.94 30.89
N ALA A 302 65.46 -19.99 31.67
CA ALA A 302 66.83 -20.41 32.01
C ALA A 302 66.87 -21.55 33.05
N ASP A 303 67.91 -22.37 32.88
CA ASP A 303 68.76 -22.99 33.90
C ASP A 303 68.74 -24.50 34.18
N ALA A 304 69.98 -24.98 34.32
CA ALA A 304 70.50 -26.33 34.38
C ALA A 304 70.01 -27.11 35.63
N THR A 305 70.12 -28.43 35.77
CA THR A 305 71.32 -29.27 35.74
C THR A 305 70.86 -30.71 36.01
N GLY A 306 71.32 -31.72 35.27
CA GLY A 306 72.18 -32.81 35.78
C GLY A 306 71.49 -33.91 36.62
N GLY A 307 71.58 -35.18 36.18
CA GLY A 307 71.40 -36.31 37.10
C GLY A 307 71.04 -37.65 36.48
N ARG A 308 72.04 -38.54 36.38
CA ARG A 308 71.89 -39.96 35.99
C ARG A 308 71.24 -40.77 37.11
N GLY A 309 70.53 -41.85 36.75
CA GLY A 309 70.67 -43.13 37.46
C GLY A 309 69.40 -43.87 37.92
N ARG A 310 69.26 -45.09 37.39
CA ARG A 310 68.85 -46.35 38.05
C ARG A 310 67.43 -46.45 38.68
N GLY A 311 66.60 -47.34 38.13
CA GLY A 311 65.60 -48.09 38.92
C GLY A 311 66.28 -49.12 39.84
N PRO A 312 65.58 -50.05 40.55
CA PRO A 312 64.15 -50.45 40.52
C PRO A 312 63.59 -50.59 41.98
N PRO A 313 62.75 -51.59 42.39
CA PRO A 313 61.50 -52.16 41.87
C PRO A 313 60.30 -51.97 42.86
N ARG A 314 59.13 -52.51 42.46
CA ARG A 314 57.93 -52.79 43.30
C ARG A 314 58.23 -53.61 44.56
N PRO A 315 57.31 -53.60 45.52
CA PRO A 315 56.76 -54.85 46.06
C PRO A 315 55.22 -54.86 46.08
N GLY A 316 54.63 -56.03 45.85
CA GLY A 316 53.23 -56.34 46.24
C GLY A 316 53.18 -56.77 47.72
N PRO A 317 52.14 -57.48 48.19
CA PRO A 317 50.90 -57.91 47.52
C PRO A 317 49.75 -56.91 47.60
#